data_AF-A0A0B7NER5-F1
#
_entry.id   AF-A0A0B7NER5-F1
#
_cell.length_a   1.000
_cell.length_b   1.000
_cell.length_c   1.000
_cell.angle_alpha   90.00
_cell.angle_beta   90.00
_cell.angle_gamma   90.00
#
_symmetry.space_group_name_H-M   'P 1'
#
loop_
_entity.id
_entity.type
_entity.pdbx_description
1 polymer ?
#
loop_
_entity_poly.entity_id
_entity_poly.type
_entity_poly.pdbx_seq_one_letter_code
_entity_poly.pdbx_strand_id
1 'polypeptide(L)'
;MTSADLPCEIIELVVADKHITKRDLLHLQLTCKKWNLIARKYLYKSIDLSDKNLYPTSYHDPRAAVERAARLEQTLSIEKNPYGPLVKALNFGSAISDITRIAYTCPNISSITVEPVTAGFYKALTNLHQEGYLQHLSSVTLPIVKKNVVPELLENYNDAMIEFRRIIKSIVVVSLSIPARKHHFLTPDGLQEFTNLESWSFVEIAGLFIYELDRFIPRNSPRLNDVVIEIMNWPFEIQDPTSSVRYAADPSDFTQHHQVKNLELIMPSAVTLEEMVYIKHSFPMLEAFRRSNTAPNNIPRISIGTTDMQTVYQFFDYLFKIPKVDIQEVILALTNAIGILYHIARSIQVKTLVLAVSHSTHQESAVIVLDYDLKSLKRDTAATSNSIQIDEDRCMLDLSLVSSNVESTFRRTLEIFKDAVVTVVIGPDKDTDEMVPLNQGVSQESIDYVIENYPLLQILCFKFIDFPTEVYYSYANQRKLELHTLFIGYCRVNTKYYNLLTCQIDQVERFYYKESAVSNSNANIMINMPFTRFNTIHLKYLHLDSYIIKIWINSRHFLFKTSALDRLVLLSNQVDDHDDELMLSGGERRITICCRTVKKICTEYGAYYM
;
A
#
# COMPACT_ATOMS: atom_id res chain seq x y z
N MET A 1 -22.61 22.22 -37.00
CA MET A 1 -22.36 20.81 -37.32
C MET A 1 -22.98 19.99 -36.21
N THR A 2 -23.92 19.10 -36.55
CA THR A 2 -24.48 18.21 -35.53
C THR A 2 -23.48 17.10 -35.27
N SER A 3 -23.43 16.54 -34.05
CA SER A 3 -22.51 15.44 -33.71
C SER A 3 -22.73 14.17 -34.57
N ALA A 4 -23.79 14.11 -35.37
CA ALA A 4 -24.06 13.08 -36.36
C ALA A 4 -23.17 13.15 -37.61
N ASP A 5 -22.55 14.31 -37.88
CA ASP A 5 -21.76 14.56 -39.10
C ASP A 5 -20.27 14.22 -38.95
N LEU A 6 -19.83 13.82 -37.74
CA LEU A 6 -18.43 13.48 -37.48
C LEU A 6 -18.00 12.22 -38.27
N PRO A 7 -16.79 12.18 -38.86
CA PRO A 7 -16.23 10.98 -39.49
C PRO A 7 -16.20 9.78 -38.53
N CYS A 8 -16.30 8.55 -39.06
CA CYS A 8 -16.33 7.33 -38.23
C CYS A 8 -15.09 7.22 -37.35
N GLU A 9 -13.94 7.63 -37.87
CA GLU A 9 -12.63 7.63 -37.22
C GLU A 9 -12.64 8.52 -35.97
N ILE A 10 -13.31 9.68 -36.04
CA ILE A 10 -13.43 10.60 -34.91
C ILE A 10 -14.36 10.02 -33.84
N ILE A 11 -15.47 9.40 -34.25
CA ILE A 11 -16.38 8.72 -33.32
C ILE A 11 -15.67 7.52 -32.66
N GLU A 12 -14.87 6.76 -33.41
CA GLU A 12 -14.05 5.67 -32.85
C GLU A 12 -13.04 6.18 -31.82
N LEU A 13 -12.37 7.31 -32.08
CA LEU A 13 -11.46 7.93 -31.11
C LEU A 13 -12.19 8.35 -29.82
N VAL A 14 -13.39 8.95 -29.95
CA VAL A 14 -14.20 9.35 -28.79
C VAL A 14 -14.64 8.13 -27.98
N VAL A 15 -15.12 7.07 -28.65
CA VAL A 15 -15.61 5.85 -28.01
C VAL A 15 -14.48 5.00 -27.43
N ALA A 16 -13.26 5.10 -27.98
CA ALA A 16 -12.06 4.44 -27.47
C ALA A 16 -11.47 5.13 -26.23
N ASP A 17 -11.95 6.31 -25.86
CA ASP A 17 -11.46 7.03 -24.69
C ASP A 17 -11.72 6.23 -23.40
N LYS A 18 -10.69 6.14 -22.55
CA LYS A 18 -10.71 5.42 -21.27
C LYS A 18 -11.80 5.90 -20.29
N HIS A 19 -12.33 7.10 -20.49
CA HIS A 19 -13.37 7.70 -19.66
C HIS A 19 -14.79 7.27 -20.06
N ILE A 20 -14.97 6.65 -21.23
CA ILE A 20 -16.27 6.13 -21.69
C ILE A 20 -16.58 4.82 -20.97
N THR A 21 -17.68 4.79 -20.20
CA THR A 21 -18.11 3.59 -19.48
C THR A 21 -18.94 2.66 -20.35
N LYS A 22 -19.11 1.39 -19.96
CA LYS A 22 -20.02 0.47 -20.66
C LYS A 22 -21.47 0.98 -20.69
N ARG A 23 -21.89 1.74 -19.67
CA ARG A 23 -23.21 2.38 -19.64
C ARG A 23 -23.33 3.46 -20.71
N ASP A 24 -22.27 4.24 -20.91
CA ASP A 24 -22.22 5.22 -22.00
C ASP A 24 -22.28 4.52 -23.36
N LEU A 25 -21.53 3.43 -23.54
CA LEU A 25 -21.60 2.61 -24.76
C LEU A 25 -23.03 2.12 -25.04
N LEU A 26 -23.77 1.68 -24.02
CA LEU A 26 -25.18 1.27 -24.17
C LEU A 26 -26.07 2.45 -24.58
N HIS A 27 -25.89 3.64 -24.00
CA HIS A 27 -26.64 4.84 -24.40
C HIS A 27 -26.30 5.27 -25.83
N LEU A 28 -25.03 5.20 -26.22
CA LEU A 28 -24.57 5.55 -27.57
C LEU A 28 -25.19 4.63 -28.64
N GLN A 29 -25.53 3.38 -28.29
CA GLN A 29 -26.28 2.48 -29.19
C GLN A 29 -27.68 2.97 -29.52
N LEU A 30 -28.30 3.75 -28.64
CA LEU A 30 -29.65 4.30 -28.81
C LEU A 30 -29.65 5.64 -29.55
N THR A 31 -28.47 6.24 -29.78
CA THR A 31 -28.36 7.61 -30.29
C THR A 31 -28.67 7.69 -31.80
N CYS A 32 -27.90 7.00 -32.64
CA CYS A 32 -28.19 6.86 -34.07
C CYS A 32 -27.44 5.67 -34.69
N LYS A 33 -27.75 5.31 -35.95
CA LYS A 33 -27.17 4.13 -36.63
C LYS A 33 -25.64 4.12 -36.66
N LYS A 34 -25.01 5.28 -36.87
CA LYS A 34 -23.55 5.42 -36.99
C LYS A 34 -22.85 5.16 -35.64
N TRP A 35 -23.32 5.82 -34.59
CA TRP A 35 -22.84 5.64 -33.23
C TRP A 35 -23.11 4.22 -32.71
N ASN A 36 -24.24 3.63 -33.10
CA ASN A 36 -24.61 2.27 -32.70
C ASN A 36 -23.58 1.23 -33.16
N LEU A 37 -23.18 1.25 -34.43
CA LEU A 37 -22.20 0.29 -34.95
C LEU A 37 -20.85 0.39 -34.22
N ILE A 38 -20.37 1.61 -33.98
CA ILE A 38 -19.09 1.84 -33.29
C ILE A 38 -19.20 1.47 -31.81
N ALA A 39 -20.23 1.95 -31.10
CA ALA A 39 -20.42 1.63 -29.68
C ALA A 39 -20.57 0.12 -29.44
N ARG A 40 -21.25 -0.61 -30.34
CA ARG A 40 -21.33 -2.09 -30.28
C ARG A 40 -19.97 -2.75 -30.43
N LYS A 41 -19.16 -2.31 -31.39
CA LYS A 41 -17.79 -2.84 -31.61
C LYS A 41 -16.94 -2.76 -30.33
N TYR A 42 -17.03 -1.66 -29.60
CA TYR A 42 -16.30 -1.49 -28.34
C TYR A 42 -16.95 -2.22 -27.17
N LEU A 43 -18.29 -2.27 -27.10
CA LEU A 43 -19.01 -2.98 -26.04
C LEU A 43 -18.71 -4.48 -26.05
N TYR A 44 -18.73 -5.11 -27.23
CA TYR A 44 -18.49 -6.56 -27.36
C TYR A 44 -17.00 -6.95 -27.31
N LYS A 45 -16.08 -5.98 -27.37
CA LYS A 45 -14.64 -6.26 -27.29
C LYS A 45 -14.23 -6.87 -25.93
N SER A 46 -14.91 -6.47 -24.86
CA SER A 46 -14.70 -6.98 -23.50
C SER A 46 -16.04 -7.22 -22.81
N ILE A 47 -16.36 -8.49 -22.57
CA ILE A 47 -17.62 -8.90 -21.97
C ILE A 47 -17.36 -9.25 -20.50
N ASP A 48 -18.14 -8.66 -19.61
CA ASP A 48 -18.04 -8.91 -18.18
C ASP A 48 -19.41 -9.28 -17.63
N LEU A 49 -19.55 -10.56 -17.27
CA LEU A 49 -20.76 -11.11 -16.67
C LEU A 49 -20.86 -10.83 -15.16
N SER A 50 -19.86 -10.16 -14.59
CA SER A 50 -19.81 -9.77 -13.18
C SER A 50 -19.86 -8.25 -12.97
N ASP A 51 -20.04 -7.43 -14.02
CA ASP A 51 -19.97 -5.97 -13.91
C ASP A 51 -21.06 -5.39 -12.99
N LYS A 52 -20.65 -4.93 -11.80
CA LYS A 52 -21.52 -4.35 -10.76
C LYS A 52 -22.25 -3.08 -11.22
N ASN A 53 -21.66 -2.33 -12.16
CA ASN A 53 -22.25 -1.09 -12.65
C ASN A 53 -23.37 -1.34 -13.66
N LEU A 54 -23.37 -2.52 -14.30
CA LEU A 54 -24.42 -2.95 -15.23
C LEU A 54 -25.50 -3.79 -14.53
N TYR A 55 -25.15 -4.52 -13.47
CA TYR A 55 -26.03 -5.47 -12.79
C TYR A 55 -26.13 -5.20 -11.28
N PRO A 56 -26.92 -4.21 -10.85
CA PRO A 56 -26.93 -3.72 -9.46
C PRO A 56 -27.54 -4.69 -8.43
N THR A 57 -28.31 -5.70 -8.82
CA THR A 57 -29.17 -6.46 -7.89
C THR A 57 -28.79 -7.92 -7.63
N SER A 58 -27.76 -8.48 -8.28
CA SER A 58 -27.50 -9.95 -8.14
C SER A 58 -26.04 -10.38 -8.34
N TYR A 59 -25.07 -9.55 -7.94
CA TYR A 59 -23.64 -9.86 -8.13
C TYR A 59 -23.21 -11.19 -7.48
N HIS A 60 -23.82 -11.56 -6.36
CA HIS A 60 -23.52 -12.79 -5.63
C HIS A 60 -24.43 -13.98 -5.99
N ASP A 61 -25.41 -13.81 -6.90
CA ASP A 61 -26.26 -14.93 -7.32
C ASP A 61 -25.63 -15.64 -8.53
N PRO A 62 -25.07 -16.86 -8.36
CA PRO A 62 -24.48 -17.60 -9.45
C PRO A 62 -25.49 -17.93 -10.55
N ARG A 63 -26.79 -18.04 -10.21
CA ARG A 63 -27.85 -18.33 -11.20
C ARG A 63 -28.02 -17.19 -12.18
N ALA A 64 -28.00 -15.95 -11.70
CA ALA A 64 -28.08 -14.78 -12.56
C ALA A 64 -26.87 -14.65 -13.49
N ALA A 65 -25.67 -15.05 -13.04
CA ALA A 65 -24.49 -15.09 -13.90
C ALA A 65 -24.62 -16.14 -15.01
N VAL A 66 -25.12 -17.33 -14.67
CA VAL A 66 -25.39 -18.41 -15.65
C VAL A 66 -26.46 -17.99 -16.66
N GLU A 67 -27.56 -17.37 -16.22
CA GLU A 67 -28.59 -16.87 -17.15
C GLU A 67 -28.05 -15.82 -18.12
N ARG A 68 -27.16 -14.94 -17.64
CA ARG A 68 -26.49 -13.94 -18.48
C ARG A 68 -25.54 -14.59 -19.49
N ALA A 69 -24.79 -15.61 -19.08
CA ALA A 69 -23.94 -16.41 -19.96
C ALA A 69 -24.78 -17.12 -21.04
N ALA A 70 -25.88 -17.76 -20.68
CA ALA A 70 -26.77 -18.43 -21.62
C ALA A 70 -27.40 -17.44 -22.64
N ARG A 71 -27.80 -16.24 -22.21
CA ARG A 71 -28.29 -15.20 -23.14
C ARG A 71 -27.20 -14.68 -24.06
N LEU A 72 -25.96 -14.55 -23.56
CA LEU A 72 -24.82 -14.17 -24.37
C LEU A 72 -24.55 -15.25 -25.43
N GLU A 73 -24.53 -16.52 -25.03
CA GLU A 73 -24.36 -17.65 -25.93
C GLU A 73 -25.44 -17.66 -27.03
N GLN A 74 -26.71 -17.51 -26.65
CA GLN A 74 -27.81 -17.40 -27.61
C GLN A 74 -27.59 -16.25 -28.59
N THR A 75 -27.11 -15.11 -28.10
CA THR A 75 -26.83 -13.93 -28.95
C THR A 75 -25.69 -14.21 -29.92
N LEU A 76 -24.58 -14.79 -29.45
CA LEU A 76 -23.40 -15.07 -30.25
C LEU A 76 -23.63 -16.20 -31.28
N SER A 77 -24.51 -17.16 -30.95
CA SER A 77 -24.86 -18.29 -31.82
C SER A 77 -25.86 -17.95 -32.93
N ILE A 78 -26.38 -16.71 -32.98
CA ILE A 78 -27.26 -16.29 -34.08
C ILE A 78 -26.48 -16.37 -35.39
N GLU A 79 -27.03 -17.09 -36.36
CA GLU A 79 -26.45 -17.24 -37.69
C GLU A 79 -26.15 -15.86 -38.32
N LYS A 80 -24.90 -15.63 -38.74
CA LYS A 80 -24.36 -14.34 -39.22
C LYS A 80 -24.13 -13.26 -38.16
N ASN A 81 -23.95 -13.61 -36.89
CA ASN A 81 -23.52 -12.65 -35.88
C ASN A 81 -22.09 -12.11 -36.20
N PRO A 82 -21.91 -10.79 -36.45
CA PRO A 82 -20.60 -10.22 -36.79
C PRO A 82 -19.71 -9.93 -35.57
N TYR A 83 -20.22 -10.13 -34.35
CA TYR A 83 -19.61 -9.66 -33.11
C TYR A 83 -18.73 -10.71 -32.43
N GLY A 84 -18.95 -12.01 -32.66
CA GLY A 84 -18.11 -13.08 -32.10
C GLY A 84 -16.61 -12.87 -32.35
N PRO A 85 -16.18 -12.56 -33.59
CA PRO A 85 -14.80 -12.22 -33.89
C PRO A 85 -14.26 -10.94 -33.22
N LEU A 86 -15.10 -10.08 -32.66
CA LEU A 86 -14.67 -8.85 -31.97
C LEU A 86 -14.31 -9.09 -30.51
N VAL A 87 -14.81 -10.19 -29.92
CA VAL A 87 -14.60 -10.51 -28.50
C VAL A 87 -13.14 -10.84 -28.25
N LYS A 88 -12.49 -10.09 -27.36
CA LYS A 88 -11.09 -10.30 -26.95
C LYS A 88 -10.94 -10.68 -25.48
N ALA A 89 -11.81 -10.19 -24.61
CA ALA A 89 -11.76 -10.45 -23.19
C ALA A 89 -13.12 -10.93 -22.68
N LEU A 90 -13.10 -11.96 -21.83
CA LEU A 90 -14.27 -12.52 -21.17
C LEU A 90 -14.04 -12.60 -19.67
N ASN A 91 -14.97 -12.07 -18.88
CA ASN A 91 -15.05 -12.30 -17.44
C ASN A 91 -16.34 -13.06 -17.12
N PHE A 92 -16.20 -14.30 -16.67
CA PHE A 92 -17.30 -15.20 -16.34
C PHE A 92 -17.83 -15.01 -14.92
N GLY A 93 -17.12 -14.30 -14.04
CA GLY A 93 -17.40 -14.35 -12.60
C GLY A 93 -17.54 -15.80 -12.15
N SER A 94 -18.70 -16.17 -11.61
CA SER A 94 -18.99 -17.52 -11.13
C SER A 94 -19.60 -18.49 -12.17
N ALA A 95 -19.78 -18.10 -13.44
CA ALA A 95 -20.51 -18.88 -14.46
C ALA A 95 -19.59 -19.74 -15.35
N ILE A 96 -18.98 -20.79 -14.79
CA ILE A 96 -17.94 -21.60 -15.48
C ILE A 96 -18.49 -22.52 -16.57
N SER A 97 -19.76 -22.94 -16.50
CA SER A 97 -20.31 -24.04 -17.33
C SER A 97 -20.34 -23.78 -18.84
N ASP A 98 -20.20 -22.52 -19.28
CA ASP A 98 -20.56 -22.12 -20.65
C ASP A 98 -19.36 -21.69 -21.52
N ILE A 99 -18.13 -21.83 -21.00
CA ILE A 99 -16.90 -21.40 -21.69
C ILE A 99 -16.73 -22.08 -23.05
N THR A 100 -17.11 -23.36 -23.16
CA THR A 100 -16.98 -24.17 -24.37
C THR A 100 -17.79 -23.59 -25.53
N ARG A 101 -19.06 -23.28 -25.28
CA ARG A 101 -19.98 -22.78 -26.31
C ARG A 101 -19.62 -21.37 -26.78
N ILE A 102 -19.19 -20.52 -25.85
CA ILE A 102 -18.74 -19.17 -26.19
C ILE A 102 -17.43 -19.21 -26.99
N ALA A 103 -16.47 -20.05 -26.61
CA ALA A 103 -15.20 -20.19 -27.32
C ALA A 103 -15.37 -20.61 -28.78
N TYR A 104 -16.37 -21.44 -29.10
CA TYR A 104 -16.68 -21.84 -30.48
C TYR A 104 -17.11 -20.68 -31.38
N THR A 105 -17.72 -19.63 -30.81
CA THR A 105 -18.21 -18.46 -31.56
C THR A 105 -17.22 -17.30 -31.59
N CYS A 106 -16.18 -17.35 -30.76
CA CYS A 106 -15.28 -16.23 -30.48
C CYS A 106 -13.81 -16.62 -30.71
N PRO A 107 -13.31 -16.61 -31.95
CA PRO A 107 -11.97 -17.09 -32.28
C PRO A 107 -10.84 -16.21 -31.72
N ASN A 108 -11.11 -14.93 -31.45
CA ASN A 108 -10.09 -13.92 -31.10
C ASN A 108 -9.94 -13.66 -29.60
N ILE A 109 -10.43 -14.57 -28.75
CA ILE A 109 -10.29 -14.43 -27.30
C ILE A 109 -8.80 -14.46 -26.92
N SER A 110 -8.37 -13.40 -26.22
CA SER A 110 -7.01 -13.24 -25.72
C SER A 110 -6.89 -13.24 -24.19
N SER A 111 -8.01 -13.02 -23.49
CA SER A 111 -8.05 -13.01 -22.02
C SER A 111 -9.34 -13.63 -21.48
N ILE A 112 -9.22 -14.50 -20.49
CA ILE A 112 -10.36 -15.12 -19.81
C ILE A 112 -10.17 -15.00 -18.30
N THR A 113 -11.19 -14.48 -17.62
CA THR A 113 -11.19 -14.34 -16.16
C THR A 113 -12.41 -15.00 -15.52
N VAL A 114 -12.21 -15.56 -14.33
CA VAL A 114 -13.21 -16.33 -13.58
C VAL A 114 -12.97 -16.18 -12.08
N GLU A 115 -14.05 -16.20 -11.29
CA GLU A 115 -14.00 -16.18 -9.82
C GLU A 115 -15.20 -16.96 -9.23
N PRO A 116 -14.98 -18.07 -8.50
CA PRO A 116 -13.70 -18.70 -8.13
C PRO A 116 -13.12 -19.57 -9.26
N VAL A 117 -11.79 -19.75 -9.24
CA VAL A 117 -11.08 -20.68 -10.15
C VAL A 117 -11.24 -22.13 -9.67
N THR A 118 -11.50 -23.06 -10.59
CA THR A 118 -11.67 -24.50 -10.30
C THR A 118 -10.81 -25.37 -11.20
N ALA A 119 -10.56 -26.63 -10.82
CA ALA A 119 -9.82 -27.59 -11.65
C ALA A 119 -10.49 -27.82 -13.02
N GLY A 120 -11.83 -27.92 -13.02
CA GLY A 120 -12.63 -28.10 -14.25
C GLY A 120 -12.50 -26.94 -15.23
N PHE A 121 -12.23 -25.72 -14.76
CA PHE A 121 -11.97 -24.56 -15.62
C PHE A 121 -10.72 -24.76 -16.48
N TYR A 122 -9.58 -25.13 -15.88
CA TYR A 122 -8.35 -25.35 -16.64
C TYR A 122 -8.45 -26.54 -17.59
N LYS A 123 -9.11 -27.63 -17.15
CA LYS A 123 -9.39 -28.77 -18.03
C LYS A 123 -10.21 -28.38 -19.26
N ALA A 124 -11.22 -27.52 -19.09
CA ALA A 124 -12.02 -27.01 -20.21
C ALA A 124 -11.17 -26.16 -21.17
N LEU A 125 -10.29 -25.30 -20.65
CA LEU A 125 -9.38 -24.50 -21.47
C LEU A 125 -8.43 -25.37 -22.30
N THR A 126 -7.81 -26.39 -21.69
CA THR A 126 -6.91 -27.32 -22.37
C THR A 126 -7.62 -28.03 -23.51
N ASN A 127 -8.80 -28.60 -23.26
CA ASN A 127 -9.59 -29.29 -24.28
C ASN A 127 -9.95 -28.35 -25.45
N LEU A 128 -10.40 -27.14 -25.14
CA LEU A 128 -10.74 -26.14 -26.16
C LEU A 128 -9.55 -25.75 -27.01
N HIS A 129 -8.37 -25.62 -26.41
CA HIS A 129 -7.15 -25.33 -27.17
C HIS A 129 -6.77 -26.47 -28.11
N GLN A 130 -6.84 -27.70 -27.62
CA GLN A 130 -6.55 -28.91 -28.41
C GLN A 130 -7.55 -29.12 -29.56
N GLU A 131 -8.81 -28.70 -29.38
CA GLU A 131 -9.83 -28.65 -30.43
C GLU A 131 -9.60 -27.53 -31.47
N GLY A 132 -8.56 -26.69 -31.30
CA GLY A 132 -8.22 -25.60 -32.22
C GLY A 132 -8.87 -24.26 -31.88
N TYR A 133 -9.58 -24.16 -30.76
CA TYR A 133 -10.11 -22.88 -30.24
C TYR A 133 -9.07 -22.19 -29.35
N LEU A 134 -9.34 -20.96 -28.91
CA LEU A 134 -8.48 -20.23 -27.95
C LEU A 134 -6.99 -20.09 -28.37
N GLN A 135 -6.71 -20.05 -29.68
CA GLN A 135 -5.35 -19.96 -30.23
C GLN A 135 -4.66 -18.60 -29.98
N HIS A 136 -5.41 -17.63 -29.47
CA HIS A 136 -4.92 -16.29 -29.12
C HIS A 136 -4.92 -16.03 -27.62
N LEU A 137 -5.24 -17.05 -26.80
CA LEU A 137 -5.36 -16.91 -25.36
C LEU A 137 -3.99 -16.66 -24.72
N SER A 138 -3.80 -15.44 -24.24
CA SER A 138 -2.53 -14.96 -23.69
C SER A 138 -2.58 -14.67 -22.19
N SER A 139 -3.78 -14.60 -21.61
CA SER A 139 -4.01 -14.29 -20.20
C SER A 139 -5.19 -15.10 -19.67
N VAL A 140 -5.00 -15.73 -18.52
CA VAL A 140 -6.05 -16.44 -17.78
C VAL A 140 -5.99 -16.06 -16.31
N THR A 141 -7.10 -16.16 -15.57
CA THR A 141 -7.04 -16.02 -14.11
C THR A 141 -6.06 -17.05 -13.54
N LEU A 142 -5.13 -16.57 -12.72
CA LEU A 142 -4.16 -17.39 -12.01
C LEU A 142 -4.81 -18.02 -10.76
N PRO A 143 -4.41 -19.25 -10.37
CA PRO A 143 -4.95 -19.87 -9.17
C PRO A 143 -4.51 -19.07 -7.94
N ILE A 144 -5.44 -18.82 -7.01
CA ILE A 144 -5.09 -18.20 -5.73
C ILE A 144 -4.52 -19.29 -4.83
N VAL A 145 -3.21 -19.25 -4.59
CA VAL A 145 -2.53 -20.20 -3.73
C VAL A 145 -2.79 -19.81 -2.27
N LYS A 146 -3.53 -20.66 -1.54
CA LYS A 146 -3.80 -20.51 -0.10
C LYS A 146 -3.36 -21.78 0.63
N LYS A 147 -3.35 -21.76 1.96
CA LYS A 147 -2.93 -22.89 2.82
C LYS A 147 -3.55 -24.26 2.44
N ASN A 148 -4.71 -24.30 1.81
CA ASN A 148 -5.43 -25.52 1.42
C ASN A 148 -5.64 -25.62 -0.10
N VAL A 149 -4.61 -25.37 -0.93
CA VAL A 149 -4.77 -25.59 -2.38
C VAL A 149 -5.07 -27.06 -2.67
N VAL A 150 -6.11 -27.31 -3.45
CA VAL A 150 -6.47 -28.64 -3.92
C VAL A 150 -5.42 -29.08 -4.96
N PRO A 151 -4.71 -30.22 -4.78
CA PRO A 151 -3.68 -30.67 -5.72
C PRO A 151 -4.17 -30.78 -7.17
N GLU A 152 -5.40 -31.26 -7.36
CA GLU A 152 -6.06 -31.38 -8.67
C GLU A 152 -6.18 -30.03 -9.40
N LEU A 153 -6.33 -28.90 -8.67
CA LEU A 153 -6.35 -27.57 -9.28
C LEU A 153 -5.01 -27.22 -9.90
N LEU A 154 -3.90 -27.50 -9.19
CA LEU A 154 -2.55 -27.19 -9.66
C LEU A 154 -2.13 -28.11 -10.80
N GLU A 155 -2.50 -29.39 -10.75
CA GLU A 155 -2.25 -30.34 -11.84
C GLU A 155 -2.91 -29.87 -13.14
N ASN A 156 -4.22 -29.61 -13.13
CA ASN A 156 -4.92 -29.12 -14.32
C ASN A 156 -4.43 -27.74 -14.78
N TYR A 157 -4.04 -26.86 -13.85
CA TYR A 157 -3.43 -25.58 -14.17
C TYR A 157 -2.11 -25.77 -14.94
N ASN A 158 -1.22 -26.62 -14.43
CA ASN A 158 0.07 -26.88 -15.07
C ASN A 158 -0.11 -27.48 -16.46
N ASP A 159 -1.02 -28.44 -16.62
CA ASP A 159 -1.35 -29.04 -17.92
C ASP A 159 -1.83 -27.99 -18.91
N ALA A 160 -2.72 -27.08 -18.48
CA ALA A 160 -3.16 -25.97 -19.29
C ALA A 160 -1.98 -25.05 -19.67
N MET A 161 -1.13 -24.65 -18.73
CA MET A 161 -0.01 -23.75 -19.03
C MET A 161 0.98 -24.33 -20.02
N ILE A 162 1.23 -25.64 -19.96
CA ILE A 162 2.08 -26.35 -20.94
C ILE A 162 1.44 -26.33 -22.32
N GLU A 163 0.13 -26.56 -22.41
CA GLU A 163 -0.60 -26.45 -23.66
C GLU A 163 -0.47 -25.02 -24.25
N PHE A 164 -0.63 -23.99 -23.42
CA PHE A 164 -0.54 -22.58 -23.83
C PHE A 164 0.87 -21.99 -23.85
N ARG A 165 1.94 -22.79 -23.66
CA ARG A 165 3.32 -22.30 -23.43
C ARG A 165 3.82 -21.28 -24.46
N ARG A 166 3.37 -21.39 -25.72
CA ARG A 166 3.80 -20.48 -26.79
C ARG A 166 3.04 -19.14 -26.83
N ILE A 167 1.95 -18.98 -26.10
CA ILE A 167 1.04 -17.82 -26.24
C ILE A 167 0.82 -17.12 -24.91
N ILE A 168 0.87 -17.84 -23.78
CA ILE A 168 0.62 -17.28 -22.46
C ILE A 168 1.70 -16.26 -22.07
N LYS A 169 1.25 -15.17 -21.44
CA LYS A 169 2.10 -14.06 -20.97
C LYS A 169 2.37 -14.09 -19.48
N SER A 170 1.57 -14.79 -18.69
CA SER A 170 1.72 -14.82 -17.23
C SER A 170 1.49 -16.22 -16.67
N ILE A 171 2.36 -16.64 -15.75
CA ILE A 171 2.26 -17.93 -15.06
C ILE A 171 2.58 -17.81 -13.56
N VAL A 172 2.04 -18.75 -12.77
CA VAL A 172 2.35 -18.97 -11.36
C VAL A 172 2.94 -20.37 -11.21
N VAL A 173 4.12 -20.48 -10.63
CA VAL A 173 4.76 -21.76 -10.32
C VAL A 173 4.70 -21.97 -8.80
N VAL A 174 4.31 -23.15 -8.35
CA VAL A 174 4.22 -23.48 -6.92
C VAL A 174 5.19 -24.60 -6.59
N SER A 175 6.10 -24.35 -5.64
CA SER A 175 7.00 -25.35 -5.06
C SER A 175 6.32 -26.01 -3.85
N LEU A 176 6.24 -27.35 -3.84
CA LEU A 176 5.61 -28.12 -2.76
C LEU A 176 6.66 -29.02 -2.06
N SER A 177 6.72 -28.96 -0.73
CA SER A 177 7.77 -29.54 0.13
C SER A 177 7.65 -31.05 0.43
N ILE A 178 6.86 -31.81 -0.33
CA ILE A 178 6.54 -33.22 -0.01
C ILE A 178 7.05 -34.13 -1.13
N PRO A 179 7.42 -35.41 -0.90
CA PRO A 179 7.77 -36.38 -1.95
C PRO A 179 6.53 -36.80 -2.76
N ALA A 180 5.72 -35.83 -3.20
CA ALA A 180 4.70 -35.95 -4.23
C ALA A 180 5.41 -36.14 -5.58
N ARG A 181 5.94 -37.36 -5.71
CA ARG A 181 6.21 -38.14 -6.92
C ARG A 181 6.00 -37.41 -8.26
N LYS A 182 7.10 -37.31 -9.00
CA LYS A 182 7.22 -37.49 -10.47
C LYS A 182 6.51 -36.52 -11.42
N HIS A 183 5.67 -35.59 -10.97
CA HIS A 183 4.84 -34.78 -11.88
C HIS A 183 4.82 -33.27 -11.58
N HIS A 184 5.93 -32.69 -11.12
CA HIS A 184 6.14 -31.25 -11.34
C HIS A 184 6.50 -31.04 -12.81
N PHE A 185 5.51 -30.70 -13.65
CA PHE A 185 5.72 -30.57 -15.09
C PHE A 185 6.36 -29.22 -15.50
N LEU A 186 6.21 -28.16 -14.69
CA LEU A 186 6.94 -26.91 -14.88
C LEU A 186 8.33 -26.99 -14.22
N THR A 187 9.21 -27.78 -14.82
CA THR A 187 10.63 -27.82 -14.44
C THR A 187 11.34 -26.54 -14.91
N PRO A 188 12.50 -26.19 -14.33
CA PRO A 188 13.39 -25.15 -14.87
C PRO A 188 13.58 -25.22 -16.38
N ASP A 189 13.71 -26.44 -16.93
CA ASP A 189 13.89 -26.67 -18.36
C ASP A 189 12.60 -26.41 -19.15
N GLY A 190 11.44 -26.86 -18.63
CA GLY A 190 10.14 -26.63 -19.28
C GLY A 190 9.75 -25.15 -19.34
N LEU A 191 10.20 -24.35 -18.38
CA LEU A 191 9.99 -22.90 -18.38
C LEU A 191 10.68 -22.18 -19.54
N GLN A 192 11.69 -22.78 -20.17
CA GLN A 192 12.32 -22.23 -21.36
C GLN A 192 11.41 -22.25 -22.60
N GLU A 193 10.34 -23.06 -22.58
CA GLU A 193 9.39 -23.14 -23.70
C GLU A 193 8.42 -21.95 -23.76
N PHE A 194 8.39 -21.11 -22.71
CA PHE A 194 7.47 -19.99 -22.56
C PHE A 194 7.98 -18.69 -23.21
N THR A 195 8.03 -18.68 -24.54
CA THR A 195 8.71 -17.60 -25.31
C THR A 195 8.05 -16.22 -25.25
N ASN A 196 6.77 -16.14 -24.86
CA ASN A 196 5.99 -14.90 -24.77
C ASN A 196 5.74 -14.44 -23.33
N LEU A 197 6.43 -15.04 -22.34
CA LEU A 197 6.22 -14.72 -20.95
C LEU A 197 6.65 -13.28 -20.63
N GLU A 198 5.75 -12.52 -20.05
CA GLU A 198 5.92 -11.13 -19.56
C GLU A 198 5.98 -11.13 -18.03
N SER A 199 5.16 -11.94 -17.37
CA SER A 199 5.08 -12.01 -15.91
C SER A 199 5.26 -13.43 -15.39
N TRP A 200 6.12 -13.58 -14.38
CA TRP A 200 6.37 -14.84 -13.69
C TRP A 200 6.17 -14.66 -12.19
N SER A 201 5.33 -15.50 -11.61
CA SER A 201 5.13 -15.56 -10.17
C SER A 201 5.53 -16.92 -9.65
N PHE A 202 6.21 -16.97 -8.52
CA PHE A 202 6.67 -18.19 -7.89
C PHE A 202 6.27 -18.21 -6.42
N VAL A 203 5.64 -19.29 -5.99
CA VAL A 203 5.19 -19.49 -4.61
C VAL A 203 5.98 -20.65 -3.99
N GLU A 204 6.88 -20.32 -3.07
CA GLU A 204 7.74 -21.24 -2.34
C GLU A 204 7.11 -21.67 -1.01
N ILE A 205 7.04 -22.97 -0.76
CA ILE A 205 6.45 -23.57 0.46
C ILE A 205 7.48 -24.46 1.19
N ALA A 206 8.60 -24.80 0.55
CA ALA A 206 9.65 -25.69 1.05
C ALA A 206 10.78 -24.99 1.81
N GLY A 207 10.70 -23.66 2.00
CA GLY A 207 11.67 -22.91 2.79
C GLY A 207 13.02 -22.71 2.08
N LEU A 208 13.02 -22.63 0.75
CA LEU A 208 14.21 -22.27 -0.03
C LEU A 208 14.55 -20.79 0.11
N PHE A 209 15.84 -20.46 0.03
CA PHE A 209 16.30 -19.08 -0.07
C PHE A 209 16.08 -18.53 -1.48
N ILE A 210 15.95 -17.20 -1.62
CA ILE A 210 15.66 -16.58 -2.93
C ILE A 210 16.72 -16.96 -3.98
N TYR A 211 18.00 -16.98 -3.62
CA TYR A 211 19.07 -17.26 -4.58
C TYR A 211 19.00 -18.71 -5.14
N GLU A 212 18.40 -19.65 -4.42
CA GLU A 212 18.17 -21.02 -4.89
C GLU A 212 17.06 -21.10 -5.94
N LEU A 213 16.23 -20.05 -6.01
CA LEU A 213 15.13 -19.93 -6.96
C LEU A 213 15.60 -19.42 -8.34
N ASP A 214 16.84 -18.93 -8.46
CA ASP A 214 17.39 -18.39 -9.71
C ASP A 214 17.25 -19.34 -10.90
N ARG A 215 17.40 -20.65 -10.64
CA ARG A 215 17.25 -21.70 -11.67
C ARG A 215 15.84 -21.79 -12.24
N PHE A 216 14.81 -21.34 -11.52
CA PHE A 216 13.43 -21.35 -11.97
C PHE A 216 13.04 -20.07 -12.72
N ILE A 217 13.92 -19.06 -12.77
CA ILE A 217 13.65 -17.85 -13.54
C ILE A 217 13.92 -18.15 -15.03
N PRO A 218 12.93 -17.99 -15.93
CA PRO A 218 13.08 -18.33 -17.34
C PRO A 218 14.17 -17.50 -18.03
N ARG A 219 15.33 -18.11 -18.32
CA ARG A 219 16.47 -17.43 -18.97
C ARG A 219 16.21 -17.01 -20.42
N ASN A 220 15.38 -17.78 -21.13
CA ASN A 220 15.11 -17.58 -22.57
C ASN A 220 13.80 -16.81 -22.83
N SER A 221 13.32 -16.03 -21.86
CA SER A 221 12.11 -15.20 -22.01
C SER A 221 12.49 -13.73 -22.16
N PRO A 222 12.74 -13.23 -23.40
CA PRO A 222 13.21 -11.87 -23.63
C PRO A 222 12.18 -10.79 -23.25
N ARG A 223 10.93 -11.19 -23.02
CA ARG A 223 9.82 -10.31 -22.64
C ARG A 223 9.54 -10.29 -21.14
N LEU A 224 10.21 -11.15 -20.35
CA LEU A 224 9.96 -11.27 -18.93
C LEU A 224 10.36 -9.96 -18.24
N ASN A 225 9.37 -9.18 -17.84
CA ASN A 225 9.56 -7.88 -17.21
C ASN A 225 9.14 -7.89 -15.73
N ASP A 226 8.21 -8.77 -15.34
CA ASP A 226 7.66 -8.82 -13.99
C ASP A 226 7.98 -10.16 -13.31
N VAL A 227 8.63 -10.10 -12.15
CA VAL A 227 8.97 -11.27 -11.32
C VAL A 227 8.39 -11.08 -9.92
N VAL A 228 7.57 -12.03 -9.47
CA VAL A 228 6.99 -12.06 -8.12
C VAL A 228 7.42 -13.34 -7.41
N ILE A 229 8.05 -13.23 -6.26
CA ILE A 229 8.47 -14.37 -5.45
C ILE A 229 7.76 -14.28 -4.10
N GLU A 230 6.88 -15.24 -3.83
CA GLU A 230 6.17 -15.38 -2.57
C GLU A 230 6.72 -16.59 -1.80
N ILE A 231 7.26 -16.35 -0.61
CA ILE A 231 7.69 -17.40 0.31
C ILE A 231 6.64 -17.52 1.41
N MET A 232 6.00 -18.69 1.54
CA MET A 232 5.03 -18.96 2.57
C MET A 232 5.70 -19.66 3.76
N ASN A 233 5.57 -19.10 4.97
CA ASN A 233 5.95 -19.78 6.20
C ASN A 233 5.01 -20.96 6.46
N TRP A 234 5.45 -22.18 6.13
CA TRP A 234 4.85 -23.38 6.70
C TRP A 234 5.37 -23.55 8.14
N PRO A 235 4.55 -23.98 9.11
CA PRO A 235 4.90 -24.06 10.54
C PRO A 235 6.00 -25.09 10.90
N PHE A 236 6.82 -25.53 9.95
CA PHE A 236 8.04 -26.22 10.31
C PHE A 236 8.97 -25.17 10.90
N GLU A 237 9.23 -25.31 12.19
CA GLU A 237 10.32 -24.62 12.89
C GLU A 237 11.49 -24.53 11.94
N ILE A 238 11.80 -23.31 11.48
CA ILE A 238 13.06 -23.04 10.79
C ILE A 238 14.09 -23.52 11.81
N GLN A 239 14.67 -24.69 11.56
CA GLN A 239 15.80 -25.18 12.31
C GLN A 239 16.77 -24.01 12.32
N ASP A 240 17.10 -23.62 13.53
CA ASP A 240 17.99 -22.53 13.92
C ASP A 240 18.94 -22.15 12.75
N PRO A 241 18.93 -20.88 12.27
CA PRO A 241 19.76 -20.44 11.14
C PRO A 241 21.28 -20.60 11.41
N THR A 242 21.64 -21.12 12.57
CA THR A 242 22.98 -21.56 12.96
C THR A 242 23.43 -22.84 12.26
N SER A 243 22.51 -23.62 11.65
CA SER A 243 22.84 -24.86 10.91
C SER A 243 22.47 -24.81 9.43
N SER A 244 23.03 -23.86 8.67
CA SER A 244 23.02 -23.97 7.21
C SER A 244 24.33 -23.47 6.62
N VAL A 245 24.91 -24.32 5.79
CA VAL A 245 26.12 -24.10 4.99
C VAL A 245 26.15 -22.67 4.47
N ARG A 246 27.16 -21.90 4.89
CA ARG A 246 27.53 -20.63 4.24
C ARG A 246 27.95 -20.93 2.82
N TYR A 247 27.00 -21.01 1.89
CA TYR A 247 27.32 -20.74 0.51
C TYR A 247 27.57 -19.24 0.44
N ALA A 248 28.83 -18.85 0.60
CA ALA A 248 29.33 -17.68 -0.10
C ALA A 248 29.25 -18.02 -1.59
N ALA A 249 28.03 -17.98 -2.15
CA ALA A 249 27.85 -18.12 -3.59
C ALA A 249 28.65 -16.96 -4.21
N ASP A 250 29.62 -17.31 -5.05
CA ASP A 250 30.40 -16.30 -5.74
C ASP A 250 29.40 -15.49 -6.60
N PRO A 251 29.40 -14.15 -6.54
CA PRO A 251 28.51 -13.34 -7.37
C PRO A 251 28.61 -13.65 -8.87
N SER A 252 29.71 -14.28 -9.32
CA SER A 252 29.88 -14.77 -10.70
C SER A 252 29.01 -15.98 -11.07
N ASP A 253 28.48 -16.71 -10.09
CA ASP A 253 27.57 -17.85 -10.32
C ASP A 253 26.12 -17.42 -10.56
N PHE A 254 25.78 -16.16 -10.27
CA PHE A 254 24.42 -15.65 -10.41
C PHE A 254 24.08 -15.29 -11.86
N THR A 255 22.91 -15.74 -12.31
CA THR A 255 22.39 -15.35 -13.62
C THR A 255 21.93 -13.89 -13.58
N GLN A 256 22.34 -13.09 -14.56
CA GLN A 256 21.83 -11.73 -14.74
C GLN A 256 20.56 -11.73 -15.60
N HIS A 257 19.49 -11.15 -15.08
CA HIS A 257 18.18 -11.03 -15.71
C HIS A 257 17.92 -9.59 -16.12
N HIS A 258 18.66 -9.08 -17.11
CA HIS A 258 18.57 -7.69 -17.57
C HIS A 258 17.20 -7.25 -18.10
N GLN A 259 16.38 -8.21 -18.51
CA GLN A 259 15.03 -7.98 -19.02
C GLN A 259 14.02 -7.65 -17.92
N VAL A 260 14.28 -8.08 -16.68
CA VAL A 260 13.37 -7.91 -15.55
C VAL A 260 13.41 -6.47 -15.08
N LYS A 261 12.23 -5.83 -15.06
CA LYS A 261 12.03 -4.43 -14.68
C LYS A 261 11.37 -4.31 -13.32
N ASN A 262 10.52 -5.26 -12.94
CA ASN A 262 9.79 -5.22 -11.69
C ASN A 262 10.05 -6.50 -10.90
N LEU A 263 10.51 -6.35 -9.67
CA LEU A 263 10.72 -7.46 -8.74
C LEU A 263 9.90 -7.22 -7.47
N GLU A 264 9.02 -8.15 -7.14
CA GLU A 264 8.27 -8.17 -5.90
C GLU A 264 8.62 -9.41 -5.07
N LEU A 265 9.06 -9.19 -3.83
CA LEU A 265 9.38 -10.22 -2.86
C LEU A 265 8.33 -10.18 -1.74
N ILE A 266 7.65 -11.29 -1.53
CA ILE A 266 6.56 -11.43 -0.56
C ILE A 266 7.02 -12.50 0.43
N MET A 267 7.67 -12.10 1.52
CA MET A 267 8.38 -13.03 2.41
C MET A 267 8.20 -12.69 3.89
N PRO A 268 8.11 -13.71 4.76
CA PRO A 268 7.86 -13.51 6.18
C PRO A 268 9.10 -13.07 6.97
N SER A 269 10.29 -13.41 6.47
CA SER A 269 11.59 -13.10 7.07
C SER A 269 12.22 -11.84 6.48
N ALA A 270 13.15 -11.23 7.22
CA ALA A 270 14.00 -10.14 6.71
C ALA A 270 14.96 -10.64 5.63
N VAL A 271 15.34 -9.75 4.71
CA VAL A 271 16.29 -10.06 3.62
C VAL A 271 17.69 -10.30 4.19
N THR A 272 18.30 -11.45 3.91
CA THR A 272 19.66 -11.77 4.36
C THR A 272 20.73 -11.04 3.52
N LEU A 273 22.00 -11.05 3.95
CA LEU A 273 23.08 -10.46 3.14
C LEU A 273 23.24 -11.16 1.79
N GLU A 274 23.16 -12.49 1.78
CA GLU A 274 23.27 -13.30 0.57
C GLU A 274 22.15 -12.94 -0.42
N GLU A 275 20.94 -12.71 0.09
CA GLU A 275 19.82 -12.26 -0.72
C GLU A 275 20.03 -10.82 -1.25
N MET A 276 20.57 -9.91 -0.44
CA MET A 276 20.94 -8.56 -0.90
C MET A 276 21.96 -8.60 -2.05
N VAL A 277 22.99 -9.44 -1.93
CA VAL A 277 23.99 -9.64 -2.98
C VAL A 277 23.33 -10.23 -4.22
N TYR A 278 22.55 -11.30 -4.07
CA TYR A 278 21.82 -11.93 -5.16
C TYR A 278 20.93 -10.93 -5.91
N ILE A 279 20.06 -10.19 -5.20
CA ILE A 279 19.14 -9.23 -5.81
C ILE A 279 19.91 -8.17 -6.62
N LYS A 280 20.97 -7.61 -6.03
CA LYS A 280 21.80 -6.58 -6.68
C LYS A 280 22.49 -7.10 -7.95
N HIS A 281 22.96 -8.34 -7.94
CA HIS A 281 23.71 -8.91 -9.06
C HIS A 281 22.80 -9.50 -10.15
N SER A 282 21.70 -10.16 -9.76
CA SER A 282 20.79 -10.82 -10.69
C SER A 282 19.80 -9.87 -11.37
N PHE A 283 19.45 -8.73 -10.77
CA PHE A 283 18.45 -7.82 -11.34
C PHE A 283 18.97 -6.40 -11.59
N PRO A 284 20.07 -6.19 -12.33
CA PRO A 284 20.74 -4.88 -12.40
C PRO A 284 19.94 -3.75 -13.08
N MET A 285 18.78 -4.03 -13.70
CA MET A 285 18.00 -3.09 -14.53
C MET A 285 16.58 -2.82 -13.98
N LEU A 286 16.34 -3.03 -12.68
CA LEU A 286 15.02 -2.79 -12.10
C LEU A 286 14.55 -1.33 -12.26
N GLU A 287 13.30 -1.19 -12.68
CA GLU A 287 12.50 0.03 -12.64
C GLU A 287 11.69 0.12 -11.34
N ALA A 288 11.26 -1.03 -10.78
CA ALA A 288 10.62 -1.10 -9.48
C ALA A 288 11.07 -2.31 -8.65
N PHE A 289 11.27 -2.09 -7.35
CA PHE A 289 11.54 -3.13 -6.36
C PHE A 289 10.57 -3.03 -5.20
N ARG A 290 9.93 -4.14 -4.86
CA ARG A 290 9.01 -4.21 -3.72
C ARG A 290 9.35 -5.38 -2.83
N ARG A 291 9.41 -5.16 -1.52
CA ARG A 291 9.50 -6.21 -0.50
C ARG A 291 8.39 -6.01 0.52
N SER A 292 7.48 -6.98 0.59
CA SER A 292 6.38 -7.02 1.55
C SER A 292 6.49 -8.20 2.51
N ASN A 293 5.94 -8.05 3.71
CA ASN A 293 5.97 -9.07 4.75
C ASN A 293 4.63 -9.82 4.83
N THR A 294 4.66 -11.15 4.79
CA THR A 294 3.47 -12.03 4.97
C THR A 294 3.26 -12.52 6.40
N ALA A 295 4.24 -12.34 7.28
CA ALA A 295 4.15 -12.81 8.65
C ALA A 295 3.15 -11.98 9.45
N PRO A 296 2.29 -12.63 10.28
CA PRO A 296 1.58 -11.93 11.34
C PRO A 296 2.61 -11.28 12.28
N ASN A 297 2.28 -10.12 12.85
CA ASN A 297 3.16 -9.25 13.66
C ASN A 297 3.89 -9.91 14.86
N ASN A 298 3.72 -11.21 15.12
CA ASN A 298 4.10 -11.91 16.34
C ASN A 298 5.29 -12.89 16.21
N ILE A 299 5.94 -12.99 15.04
CA ILE A 299 7.15 -13.86 14.92
C ILE A 299 8.37 -13.08 15.44
N PRO A 300 9.20 -13.65 16.34
CA PRO A 300 10.40 -12.99 16.83
C PRO A 300 11.34 -12.65 15.68
N ARG A 301 11.51 -11.35 15.48
CA ARG A 301 12.31 -10.77 14.43
C ARG A 301 13.78 -10.83 14.84
N ILE A 302 14.55 -11.76 14.26
CA ILE A 302 15.97 -11.86 14.52
C ILE A 302 16.67 -10.69 13.79
N SER A 303 17.35 -9.84 14.55
CA SER A 303 18.13 -8.75 13.96
C SER A 303 19.31 -9.30 13.16
N ILE A 304 19.57 -8.71 12.00
CA ILE A 304 20.76 -9.00 11.21
C ILE A 304 21.99 -8.48 12.00
N GLY A 305 22.65 -9.37 12.75
CA GLY A 305 23.88 -9.10 13.50
C GLY A 305 25.11 -9.10 12.60
N THR A 306 25.05 -8.45 11.44
CA THR A 306 26.05 -8.65 10.39
C THR A 306 27.35 -7.92 10.61
N THR A 307 28.43 -8.61 10.30
CA THR A 307 29.81 -8.11 10.26
C THR A 307 30.15 -7.37 8.97
N ASP A 308 29.40 -7.57 7.88
CA ASP A 308 29.68 -6.95 6.58
C ASP A 308 28.70 -5.82 6.23
N MET A 309 28.96 -4.65 6.82
CA MET A 309 28.19 -3.43 6.51
C MET A 309 28.46 -2.89 5.10
N GLN A 310 29.58 -3.24 4.48
CA GLN A 310 29.90 -2.77 3.13
C GLN A 310 28.89 -3.32 2.12
N THR A 311 28.51 -4.59 2.24
CA THR A 311 27.45 -5.20 1.42
C THR A 311 26.11 -4.47 1.61
N VAL A 312 25.75 -4.13 2.85
CA VAL A 312 24.51 -3.38 3.14
C VAL A 312 24.54 -1.99 2.49
N TYR A 313 25.62 -1.22 2.63
CA TYR A 313 25.76 0.08 1.97
C TYR A 313 25.63 -0.04 0.44
N GLN A 314 26.31 -1.02 -0.16
CA GLN A 314 26.23 -1.26 -1.60
C GLN A 314 24.82 -1.67 -2.07
N PHE A 315 24.06 -2.36 -1.22
CA PHE A 315 22.69 -2.70 -1.51
C PHE A 315 21.80 -1.45 -1.50
N PHE A 316 21.94 -0.56 -0.51
CA PHE A 316 21.23 0.73 -0.51
C PHE A 316 21.64 1.61 -1.71
N ASP A 317 22.93 1.67 -2.06
CA ASP A 317 23.41 2.36 -3.28
C ASP A 317 22.79 1.81 -4.56
N TYR A 318 22.55 0.50 -4.58
CA TYR A 318 21.84 -0.15 -5.67
C TYR A 318 20.36 0.22 -5.66
N LEU A 319 19.70 0.17 -4.50
CA LEU A 319 18.30 0.56 -4.36
C LEU A 319 18.09 1.97 -4.88
N PHE A 320 18.89 2.97 -4.46
CA PHE A 320 18.76 4.38 -4.89
C PHE A 320 18.91 4.63 -6.40
N LYS A 321 19.31 3.62 -7.19
CA LYS A 321 19.32 3.68 -8.66
C LYS A 321 18.00 3.24 -9.28
N ILE A 322 17.16 2.55 -8.52
CA ILE A 322 15.86 2.05 -8.93
C ILE A 322 14.84 3.19 -8.77
N PRO A 323 14.09 3.55 -9.84
CA PRO A 323 13.09 4.62 -9.78
C PRO A 323 12.04 4.46 -8.68
N LYS A 324 11.58 3.23 -8.41
CA LYS A 324 10.53 2.96 -7.43
C LYS A 324 10.96 1.87 -6.47
N VAL A 325 10.94 2.16 -5.17
CA VAL A 325 11.29 1.19 -4.13
C VAL A 325 10.27 1.23 -3.00
N ASP A 326 9.75 0.07 -2.60
CA ASP A 326 8.90 -0.12 -1.42
C ASP A 326 9.44 -1.30 -0.60
N ILE A 327 10.14 -1.01 0.49
CA ILE A 327 10.72 -2.02 1.39
C ILE A 327 10.08 -1.89 2.75
N GLN A 328 9.26 -2.87 3.11
CA GLN A 328 8.47 -2.82 4.34
C GLN A 328 9.24 -3.12 5.62
N GLU A 329 10.47 -3.67 5.55
CA GLU A 329 11.29 -3.88 6.75
C GLU A 329 12.70 -4.42 6.43
N VAL A 330 13.72 -3.71 6.92
CA VAL A 330 15.12 -4.14 7.03
C VAL A 330 15.50 -4.06 8.50
N ILE A 331 15.94 -5.18 9.09
CA ILE A 331 16.19 -5.28 10.53
C ILE A 331 17.69 -5.30 10.80
N LEU A 332 18.21 -4.29 11.46
CA LEU A 332 19.63 -4.15 11.75
C LEU A 332 19.89 -4.03 13.25
N ALA A 333 21.11 -4.35 13.70
CA ALA A 333 21.59 -3.88 14.99
C ALA A 333 21.59 -2.34 15.03
N LEU A 334 21.23 -1.74 16.17
CA LEU A 334 21.05 -0.29 16.28
C LEU A 334 22.31 0.51 15.89
N THR A 335 23.50 0.03 16.27
CA THR A 335 24.79 0.64 15.94
C THR A 335 25.02 0.74 14.43
N ASN A 336 24.65 -0.31 13.70
CA ASN A 336 24.76 -0.39 12.24
C ASN A 336 23.70 0.49 11.56
N ALA A 337 22.49 0.51 12.11
CA ALA A 337 21.38 1.29 11.57
C ALA A 337 21.71 2.78 11.47
N ILE A 338 22.31 3.37 12.51
CA ILE A 338 22.68 4.79 12.49
C ILE A 338 23.63 5.12 11.33
N GLY A 339 24.59 4.25 11.03
CA GLY A 339 25.49 4.42 9.87
C GLY A 339 24.72 4.42 8.54
N ILE A 340 23.77 3.49 8.39
CA ILE A 340 22.86 3.44 7.24
C ILE A 340 21.99 4.70 7.13
N LEU A 341 21.49 5.24 8.24
CA LEU A 341 20.69 6.46 8.23
C LEU A 341 21.47 7.66 7.68
N TYR A 342 22.73 7.85 8.11
CA TYR A 342 23.61 8.86 7.52
C TYR A 342 23.82 8.64 6.03
N HIS A 343 23.94 7.38 5.60
CA HIS A 343 24.09 7.05 4.18
C HIS A 343 22.84 7.36 3.36
N ILE A 344 21.65 7.03 3.88
CA ILE A 344 20.35 7.36 3.27
C ILE A 344 20.23 8.88 3.14
N ALA A 345 20.45 9.64 4.21
CA ALA A 345 20.30 11.10 4.23
C ALA A 345 21.23 11.82 3.25
N ARG A 346 22.40 11.24 2.95
CA ARG A 346 23.35 11.79 1.96
C ARG A 346 23.01 11.43 0.53
N SER A 347 22.31 10.31 0.33
CA SER A 347 22.03 9.76 -1.00
C SER A 347 20.69 10.22 -1.56
N ILE A 348 19.70 10.46 -0.69
CA ILE A 348 18.32 10.66 -1.08
C ILE A 348 17.63 11.71 -0.20
N GLN A 349 16.67 12.46 -0.75
CA GLN A 349 16.00 13.54 -0.02
C GLN A 349 14.72 13.05 0.66
N VAL A 350 14.84 12.61 1.91
CA VAL A 350 13.69 12.17 2.72
C VAL A 350 12.75 13.35 2.99
N LYS A 351 11.51 13.26 2.50
CA LYS A 351 10.45 14.28 2.72
C LYS A 351 9.57 13.95 3.92
N THR A 352 9.38 12.66 4.20
CA THR A 352 8.57 12.16 5.31
C THR A 352 9.40 11.26 6.20
N LEU A 353 9.52 11.62 7.47
CA LEU A 353 10.17 10.82 8.50
C LEU A 353 9.12 10.33 9.50
N VAL A 354 9.00 9.02 9.64
CA VAL A 354 8.26 8.38 10.75
C VAL A 354 9.27 7.80 11.72
N LEU A 355 9.14 8.12 13.00
CA LEU A 355 10.08 7.71 14.03
C LEU A 355 9.34 7.21 15.27
N ALA A 356 9.58 5.94 15.57
CA ALA A 356 9.14 5.26 16.78
C ALA A 356 10.37 4.76 17.53
N VAL A 357 10.51 5.09 18.82
CA VAL A 357 11.60 4.57 19.65
C VAL A 357 11.02 3.96 20.92
N SER A 358 11.45 2.74 21.20
CA SER A 358 11.01 1.96 22.36
C SER A 358 12.21 1.61 23.25
N HIS A 359 11.98 1.64 24.56
CA HIS A 359 12.99 1.26 25.53
C HIS A 359 13.09 -0.26 25.66
N SER A 360 14.31 -0.79 25.64
CA SER A 360 14.56 -2.20 25.95
C SER A 360 15.84 -2.35 26.75
N THR A 361 15.80 -3.22 27.77
CA THR A 361 17.00 -3.70 28.48
C THR A 361 17.66 -4.88 27.75
N HIS A 362 17.08 -5.33 26.65
CA HIS A 362 17.57 -6.44 25.83
C HIS A 362 18.27 -5.92 24.56
N GLN A 363 18.36 -6.78 23.54
CA GLN A 363 19.04 -6.51 22.28
C GLN A 363 18.51 -5.26 21.57
N GLU A 364 19.42 -4.31 21.32
CA GLU A 364 19.13 -3.08 20.57
C GLU A 364 19.05 -3.36 19.07
N SER A 365 18.00 -2.86 18.43
CA SER A 365 17.74 -3.09 17.01
C SER A 365 17.04 -1.90 16.37
N ALA A 366 17.05 -1.87 15.05
CA ALA A 366 16.32 -0.91 14.24
C ALA A 366 15.61 -1.63 13.11
N VAL A 367 14.36 -1.26 12.88
CA VAL A 367 13.60 -1.63 11.70
C VAL A 367 13.50 -0.40 10.81
N ILE A 368 13.98 -0.54 9.57
CA ILE A 368 13.96 0.50 8.55
C ILE A 368 12.94 0.11 7.49
N VAL A 369 12.02 1.02 7.20
CA VAL A 369 11.04 0.95 6.12
C VAL A 369 11.33 2.11 5.17
N LEU A 370 11.44 1.83 3.89
CA LEU A 370 11.80 2.81 2.88
C LEU A 370 10.82 2.71 1.70
N ASP A 371 10.13 3.80 1.40
CA ASP A 371 9.20 3.90 0.27
C ASP A 371 9.47 5.21 -0.49
N TYR A 372 9.82 5.09 -1.78
CA TYR A 372 9.98 6.27 -2.63
C TYR A 372 9.65 6.01 -4.10
N ASP A 373 9.30 7.10 -4.80
CA ASP A 373 8.95 7.12 -6.23
C ASP A 373 9.61 8.33 -6.92
N LEU A 374 10.64 8.04 -7.72
CA LEU A 374 11.42 8.99 -8.50
C LEU A 374 10.72 9.30 -9.83
N LYS A 375 9.78 10.25 -9.81
CA LYS A 375 8.96 10.60 -10.99
C LYS A 375 9.73 11.14 -12.19
N SER A 376 11.00 11.48 -12.06
CA SER A 376 11.89 11.59 -13.21
C SER A 376 13.35 11.55 -12.75
N LEU A 377 14.03 10.42 -13.00
CA LEU A 377 15.48 10.47 -13.06
C LEU A 377 15.84 11.23 -14.36
N LYS A 378 15.86 12.56 -14.32
CA LYS A 378 16.52 13.32 -15.39
C LYS A 378 17.99 12.92 -15.29
N ARG A 379 18.40 11.95 -16.11
CA ARG A 379 19.81 11.65 -16.33
C ARG A 379 20.39 12.87 -17.04
N ASP A 380 20.77 13.88 -16.26
CA ASP A 380 21.64 14.93 -16.73
C ASP A 380 23.00 14.27 -16.98
N THR A 381 23.15 13.76 -18.20
CA THR A 381 24.44 13.39 -18.77
C THR A 381 25.30 14.64 -18.79
N ALA A 382 26.38 14.59 -18.01
CA ALA A 382 27.44 15.59 -17.85
C ALA A 382 27.25 16.62 -16.72
N ALA A 383 27.59 16.22 -15.49
CA ALA A 383 28.52 17.00 -14.66
C ALA A 383 29.07 16.17 -13.51
N THR A 384 30.39 16.06 -13.48
CA THR A 384 31.20 15.68 -12.32
C THR A 384 30.94 16.60 -11.13
N SER A 385 30.23 16.13 -10.10
CA SER A 385 30.56 16.38 -8.69
C SER A 385 29.84 15.39 -7.78
N ASN A 386 30.57 14.86 -6.80
CA ASN A 386 30.06 13.99 -5.75
C ASN A 386 28.87 14.66 -5.03
N SER A 387 27.79 13.89 -4.84
CA SER A 387 26.46 14.26 -4.31
C SER A 387 25.45 14.76 -5.35
N ILE A 388 24.96 13.85 -6.18
CA ILE A 388 23.67 14.02 -6.89
C ILE A 388 22.59 13.74 -5.86
N GLN A 389 21.98 14.78 -5.29
CA GLN A 389 20.74 14.61 -4.54
C GLN A 389 19.61 14.42 -5.54
N ILE A 390 18.92 13.29 -5.44
CA ILE A 390 17.76 12.99 -6.26
C ILE A 390 16.58 13.79 -5.68
N ASP A 391 15.94 14.65 -6.48
CA ASP A 391 14.75 15.38 -6.06
C ASP A 391 13.53 14.45 -6.20
N GLU A 392 12.92 14.12 -5.06
CA GLU A 392 11.87 13.12 -4.97
C GLU A 392 10.54 13.79 -4.60
N ASP A 393 9.51 13.54 -5.40
CA ASP A 393 8.15 14.03 -5.10
C ASP A 393 7.59 13.35 -3.84
N ARG A 394 8.03 12.12 -3.54
CA ARG A 394 7.59 11.31 -2.40
C ARG A 394 8.70 10.34 -1.96
N CYS A 395 9.32 10.63 -0.82
CA CYS A 395 10.23 9.72 -0.13
C CYS A 395 9.89 9.67 1.35
N MET A 396 9.54 8.48 1.81
CA MET A 396 9.15 8.17 3.18
C MET A 396 10.14 7.19 3.78
N LEU A 397 10.60 7.54 4.98
CA LEU A 397 11.44 6.70 5.82
C LEU A 397 10.70 6.46 7.14
N ASP A 398 10.31 5.21 7.42
CA ASP A 398 9.73 4.81 8.70
C ASP A 398 10.74 3.99 9.51
N LEU A 399 11.03 4.46 10.71
CA LEU A 399 12.05 3.95 11.60
C LEU A 399 11.42 3.51 12.92
N SER A 400 11.54 2.23 13.23
CA SER A 400 11.21 1.70 14.56
C SER A 400 12.50 1.24 15.26
N LEU A 401 12.93 1.99 16.28
CA LEU A 401 14.17 1.76 17.00
C LEU A 401 13.90 1.18 18.39
N VAL A 402 14.78 0.27 18.82
CA VAL A 402 14.80 -0.35 20.14
C VAL A 402 16.14 -0.03 20.77
N SER A 403 16.15 0.78 21.85
CA SER A 403 17.38 1.27 22.47
C SER A 403 17.28 1.29 23.99
N SER A 404 18.41 1.10 24.66
CA SER A 404 18.58 1.36 26.09
C SER A 404 18.68 2.86 26.40
N ASN A 405 19.09 3.69 25.43
CA ASN A 405 19.21 5.15 25.54
C ASN A 405 18.33 5.83 24.47
N VAL A 406 17.02 5.81 24.73
CA VAL A 406 15.96 6.31 23.84
C VAL A 406 16.22 7.75 23.39
N GLU A 407 16.47 8.67 24.33
CA GLU A 407 16.60 10.10 24.02
C GLU A 407 17.78 10.39 23.09
N SER A 408 18.96 9.83 23.40
CA SER A 408 20.15 10.05 22.58
C SER A 408 19.99 9.50 21.16
N THR A 409 19.33 8.34 21.04
CA THR A 409 19.08 7.66 19.77
C THR A 409 18.07 8.44 18.94
N PHE A 410 17.01 8.92 19.58
CA PHE A 410 15.98 9.75 18.96
C PHE A 410 16.58 11.05 18.42
N ARG A 411 17.28 11.80 19.26
CA ARG A 411 17.91 13.08 18.87
C ARG A 411 18.94 12.91 17.77
N ARG A 412 19.78 11.87 17.84
CA ARG A 412 20.77 11.58 16.79
C ARG A 412 20.10 11.25 15.46
N THR A 413 18.97 10.55 15.49
CA THR A 413 18.19 10.23 14.29
C THR A 413 17.56 11.48 13.69
N LEU A 414 16.97 12.35 14.52
CA LEU A 414 16.40 13.61 14.05
C LEU A 414 17.43 14.57 13.46
N GLU A 415 18.63 14.64 14.04
CA GLU A 415 19.71 15.50 13.54
C GLU A 415 20.14 15.14 12.11
N ILE A 416 20.06 13.85 11.75
CA ILE A 416 20.45 13.36 10.42
C ILE A 416 19.55 13.92 9.29
N PHE A 417 18.25 14.12 9.55
CA PHE A 417 17.25 14.41 8.50
C PHE A 417 16.64 15.83 8.57
N LYS A 418 17.10 16.69 9.49
CA LYS A 418 16.46 17.98 9.80
C LYS A 418 16.29 18.93 8.61
N ASP A 419 17.18 18.91 7.62
CA ASP A 419 17.27 19.97 6.60
C ASP A 419 16.22 19.86 5.48
N ALA A 420 15.71 18.65 5.19
CA ALA A 420 14.90 18.37 4.00
C ALA A 420 13.48 17.85 4.29
N VAL A 421 13.20 17.45 5.53
CA VAL A 421 11.95 16.81 5.91
C VAL A 421 10.82 17.84 6.03
N VAL A 422 9.70 17.55 5.38
CA VAL A 422 8.47 18.35 5.37
C VAL A 422 7.41 17.75 6.30
N THR A 423 7.44 16.43 6.50
CA THR A 423 6.52 15.68 7.36
C THR A 423 7.28 14.90 8.42
N VAL A 424 6.96 15.14 9.69
CA VAL A 424 7.48 14.35 10.82
C VAL A 424 6.31 13.66 11.52
N VAL A 425 6.40 12.34 11.65
CA VAL A 425 5.49 11.53 12.45
C VAL A 425 6.29 10.92 13.60
N ILE A 426 5.91 11.24 14.83
CA ILE A 426 6.46 10.62 16.03
C ILE A 426 5.42 9.63 16.53
N GLY A 427 5.80 8.36 16.65
CA GLY A 427 4.88 7.26 16.91
C GLY A 427 4.90 6.19 15.82
N PRO A 428 4.30 5.02 16.08
CA PRO A 428 4.23 3.96 15.08
C PRO A 428 3.31 4.37 13.93
N ASP A 429 3.66 4.03 12.68
CA ASP A 429 2.84 4.41 11.53
C ASP A 429 1.50 3.67 11.49
N LYS A 430 1.51 2.38 11.82
CA LYS A 430 0.33 1.51 11.69
C LYS A 430 -0.80 1.97 12.61
N ASP A 431 -1.97 2.22 12.02
CA ASP A 431 -3.26 2.18 12.70
C ASP A 431 -3.51 0.72 13.16
N THR A 432 -2.75 0.25 14.15
CA THR A 432 -3.06 -1.02 14.82
C THR A 432 -4.32 -0.78 15.64
N ASP A 433 -5.42 -1.39 15.20
CA ASP A 433 -6.76 -1.26 15.80
C ASP A 433 -6.84 -1.73 17.25
N GLU A 434 -5.78 -2.27 17.85
CA GLU A 434 -5.83 -2.82 19.21
C GLU A 434 -4.54 -2.54 20.02
N MET A 435 -4.74 -1.92 21.18
CA MET A 435 -3.92 -2.01 22.41
C MET A 435 -2.39 -2.07 22.28
N VAL A 436 -1.77 -1.17 21.51
CA VAL A 436 -0.34 -0.89 21.71
C VAL A 436 -0.20 -0.10 23.02
N PRO A 437 0.51 -0.62 24.03
CA PRO A 437 0.71 0.13 25.27
C PRO A 437 1.43 1.46 24.99
N LEU A 438 1.03 2.52 25.70
CA LEU A 438 1.67 3.84 25.69
C LEU A 438 3.11 3.74 26.24
N ASN A 439 4.02 3.20 25.44
CA ASN A 439 5.39 2.85 25.85
C ASN A 439 6.47 3.63 25.09
N GLN A 440 6.11 4.66 24.33
CA GLN A 440 7.10 5.52 23.69
C GLN A 440 7.56 6.60 24.68
N GLY A 441 8.76 6.43 25.21
CA GLY A 441 9.43 7.42 26.07
C GLY A 441 10.00 8.58 25.26
N VAL A 442 9.16 9.34 24.58
CA VAL A 442 9.57 10.58 23.90
C VAL A 442 9.62 11.69 24.94
N SER A 443 10.78 12.31 25.14
CA SER A 443 10.91 13.43 26.07
C SER A 443 10.38 14.75 25.47
N GLN A 444 10.23 15.77 26.32
CA GLN A 444 9.93 17.13 25.86
C GLN A 444 11.03 17.64 24.92
N GLU A 445 12.30 17.41 25.25
CA GLU A 445 13.45 17.92 24.49
C GLU A 445 13.42 17.42 23.04
N SER A 446 13.00 16.16 22.85
CA SER A 446 12.83 15.54 21.54
C SER A 446 11.76 16.21 20.68
N ILE A 447 10.63 16.59 21.27
CA ILE A 447 9.53 17.26 20.57
C ILE A 447 9.91 18.71 20.25
N ASP A 448 10.46 19.41 21.24
CA ASP A 448 10.93 20.79 21.12
C ASP A 448 12.02 20.89 20.04
N TYR A 449 12.92 19.89 19.96
CA TYR A 449 13.94 19.82 18.93
C TYR A 449 13.33 19.79 17.51
N VAL A 450 12.29 18.98 17.26
CA VAL A 450 11.63 18.94 15.94
C VAL A 450 11.07 20.30 15.57
N ILE A 451 10.37 20.92 16.52
CA ILE A 451 9.73 22.23 16.33
C ILE A 451 10.77 23.32 16.01
N GLU A 452 11.92 23.29 16.67
CA GLU A 452 12.96 24.30 16.54
C GLU A 452 13.86 24.10 15.31
N ASN A 453 14.14 22.85 14.92
CA ASN A 453 15.22 22.53 13.98
C ASN A 453 14.77 22.08 12.58
N TYR A 454 13.47 21.91 12.32
CA TYR A 454 12.97 21.46 11.00
C TYR A 454 12.40 22.64 10.19
N PRO A 455 13.20 23.29 9.32
CA PRO A 455 12.79 24.53 8.69
C PRO A 455 11.72 24.40 7.62
N LEU A 456 11.50 23.22 7.07
CA LEU A 456 10.51 22.96 6.03
C LEU A 456 9.27 22.24 6.56
N LEU A 457 9.14 22.09 7.89
CA LEU A 457 8.07 21.34 8.52
C LEU A 457 6.70 21.95 8.17
N GLN A 458 5.85 21.16 7.50
CA GLN A 458 4.46 21.49 7.20
C GLN A 458 3.49 20.55 7.91
N ILE A 459 3.88 19.30 8.15
CA ILE A 459 3.04 18.28 8.77
C ILE A 459 3.76 17.71 9.99
N LEU A 460 3.10 17.80 11.15
CA LEU A 460 3.57 17.22 12.40
C LEU A 460 2.51 16.30 12.98
N CYS A 461 2.87 15.04 13.19
CA CYS A 461 1.96 14.02 13.69
C CYS A 461 2.53 13.38 14.96
N PHE A 462 1.69 13.23 15.98
CA PHE A 462 1.98 12.51 17.20
C PHE A 462 0.99 11.34 17.32
N LYS A 463 1.51 10.12 17.49
CA LYS A 463 0.73 8.87 17.61
C LYS A 463 1.19 8.08 18.83
N PHE A 464 0.28 7.73 19.75
CA PHE A 464 0.56 6.86 20.91
C PHE A 464 1.70 7.34 21.84
N ILE A 465 1.81 8.66 22.05
CA ILE A 465 2.83 9.28 22.90
C ILE A 465 2.22 9.72 24.24
N ASP A 466 2.93 9.47 25.34
CA ASP A 466 2.65 10.12 26.63
C ASP A 466 3.56 11.35 26.78
N PHE A 467 2.95 12.53 26.80
CA PHE A 467 3.71 13.78 26.93
C PHE A 467 4.13 13.98 28.38
N PRO A 468 5.36 14.46 28.63
CA PRO A 468 5.87 14.63 29.99
C PRO A 468 4.98 15.58 30.82
N THR A 469 4.84 15.26 32.10
CA THR A 469 4.00 16.00 33.06
C THR A 469 4.69 17.26 33.58
N GLU A 470 6.01 17.26 33.66
CA GLU A 470 6.85 18.39 34.03
C GLU A 470 7.32 19.10 32.76
N VAL A 471 6.90 20.37 32.60
CA VAL A 471 7.26 21.20 31.44
C VAL A 471 8.20 22.30 31.90
N TYR A 472 9.41 22.33 31.37
CA TYR A 472 10.37 23.42 31.60
C TYR A 472 10.24 24.42 30.44
N TYR A 473 9.95 25.68 30.75
CA TYR A 473 9.84 26.73 29.72
C TYR A 473 11.23 27.10 29.20
N SER A 474 11.55 26.71 27.97
CA SER A 474 12.70 27.27 27.25
C SER A 474 12.27 28.57 26.55
N TYR A 475 12.76 29.71 27.04
CA TYR A 475 12.50 31.05 26.49
C TYR A 475 13.42 31.40 25.30
N ALA A 476 14.14 30.44 24.71
CA ALA A 476 15.05 30.72 23.60
C ALA A 476 14.27 31.05 22.32
N ASN A 477 14.64 32.15 21.65
CA ASN A 477 14.09 32.72 20.40
C ASN A 477 13.20 31.77 19.58
N GLN A 478 11.90 31.74 19.91
CA GLN A 478 10.96 30.78 19.33
C GLN A 478 10.57 31.22 17.92
N ARG A 479 11.12 30.54 16.92
CA ARG A 479 10.56 30.56 15.57
C ARG A 479 9.10 30.13 15.67
N LYS A 480 8.19 30.97 15.18
CA LYS A 480 6.77 30.62 15.07
C LYS A 480 6.54 29.74 13.85
N LEU A 481 6.05 28.53 14.07
CA LEU A 481 5.70 27.60 13.01
C LEU A 481 4.31 27.89 12.44
N GLU A 482 4.21 27.70 11.13
CA GLU A 482 2.95 27.64 10.39
C GLU A 482 2.83 26.23 9.80
N LEU A 483 1.93 25.43 10.36
CA LEU A 483 1.72 24.05 9.94
C LEU A 483 0.54 23.95 8.98
N HIS A 484 0.68 23.16 7.94
CA HIS A 484 -0.47 22.69 7.16
C HIS A 484 -1.30 21.71 7.99
N THR A 485 -0.65 20.74 8.64
CA THR A 485 -1.33 19.72 9.43
C THR A 485 -0.66 19.51 10.78
N LEU A 486 -1.46 19.52 11.85
CA LEU A 486 -1.07 19.03 13.16
C LEU A 486 -2.01 17.88 13.53
N PHE A 487 -1.47 16.68 13.72
CA PHE A 487 -2.24 15.50 14.12
C PHE A 487 -1.81 15.03 15.50
N ILE A 488 -2.76 14.87 16.42
CA ILE A 488 -2.56 14.30 17.75
C ILE A 488 -3.54 13.14 17.89
N GLY A 489 -3.04 11.91 17.81
CA GLY A 489 -3.85 10.71 17.83
C GLY A 489 -3.41 9.73 18.90
N TYR A 490 -4.35 9.30 19.74
CA TYR A 490 -4.09 8.30 20.79
C TYR A 490 -2.99 8.71 21.78
N CYS A 491 -2.74 10.02 21.92
CA CYS A 491 -1.73 10.58 22.82
C CYS A 491 -2.33 10.97 24.18
N ARG A 492 -1.49 10.97 25.21
CA ARG A 492 -1.79 11.60 26.49
C ARG A 492 -1.06 12.93 26.58
N VAL A 493 -1.78 14.03 26.36
CA VAL A 493 -1.20 15.38 26.37
C VAL A 493 -1.65 16.13 27.62
N ASN A 494 -0.70 16.63 28.40
CA ASN A 494 -1.00 17.52 29.52
C ASN A 494 -1.39 18.91 29.02
N THR A 495 -2.38 19.56 29.63
CA THR A 495 -2.77 20.96 29.35
C THR A 495 -1.58 21.92 29.37
N LYS A 496 -0.62 21.74 30.29
CA LYS A 496 0.59 22.57 30.34
C LYS A 496 1.41 22.50 29.06
N TYR A 497 1.39 21.36 28.36
CA TYR A 497 2.13 21.20 27.12
C TYR A 497 1.45 21.89 25.94
N TYR A 498 0.11 21.92 25.88
CA TYR A 498 -0.60 22.75 24.90
C TYR A 498 -0.27 24.25 25.05
N ASN A 499 -0.07 24.72 26.30
CA ASN A 499 0.38 26.08 26.55
C ASN A 499 1.78 26.34 25.97
N LEU A 500 2.67 25.35 26.00
CA LEU A 500 3.99 25.45 25.38
C LEU A 500 3.87 25.48 23.85
N LEU A 501 3.13 24.53 23.27
CA LEU A 501 2.92 24.43 21.83
C LEU A 501 2.31 25.71 21.24
N THR A 502 1.42 26.38 21.95
CA THR A 502 0.79 27.61 21.43
C THR A 502 1.75 28.79 21.33
N CYS A 503 2.84 28.78 22.09
CA CYS A 503 3.89 29.80 21.96
C CYS A 503 4.75 29.55 20.72
N GLN A 504 4.91 28.29 20.31
CA GLN A 504 5.75 27.87 19.19
C GLN A 504 4.99 27.75 17.86
N ILE A 505 3.67 27.53 17.88
CA ILE A 505 2.84 27.33 16.68
C ILE A 505 1.85 28.48 16.54
N ASP A 506 2.03 29.34 15.53
CA ASP A 506 1.15 30.49 15.29
C ASP A 506 -0.11 30.09 14.51
N GLN A 507 0.04 29.20 13.53
CA GLN A 507 -1.05 28.81 12.63
C GLN A 507 -1.01 27.31 12.30
N VAL A 508 -2.21 26.72 12.21
CA VAL A 508 -2.45 25.34 11.74
C VAL A 508 -3.62 25.35 10.75
N GLU A 509 -3.41 24.88 9.51
CA GLU A 509 -4.52 24.79 8.55
C GLU A 509 -5.50 23.68 8.92
N ARG A 510 -5.00 22.50 9.29
CA ARG A 510 -5.83 21.34 9.67
C ARG A 510 -5.30 20.72 10.96
N PHE A 511 -6.07 20.90 12.03
CA PHE A 511 -5.80 20.23 13.29
C PHE A 511 -6.66 18.98 13.40
N TYR A 512 -6.05 17.82 13.63
CA TYR A 512 -6.72 16.55 13.82
C TYR A 512 -6.48 16.04 15.22
N TYR A 513 -7.56 15.74 15.94
CA TYR A 513 -7.51 15.13 17.25
C TYR A 513 -8.30 13.82 17.26
N LYS A 514 -7.64 12.73 17.66
CA LYS A 514 -8.21 11.38 17.75
C LYS A 514 -7.92 10.79 19.12
N GLU A 515 -8.93 10.35 19.85
CA GLU A 515 -8.76 9.78 21.20
C GLU A 515 -8.75 8.24 21.18
N SER A 516 -8.06 7.64 22.16
CA SER A 516 -8.08 6.19 22.44
C SER A 516 -9.25 5.81 23.34
N ALA A 517 -9.80 4.61 23.16
CA ALA A 517 -10.82 4.01 24.03
C ALA A 517 -10.39 3.88 25.50
N VAL A 518 -9.07 3.86 25.74
CA VAL A 518 -8.45 3.46 27.02
C VAL A 518 -8.31 4.62 28.01
N SER A 519 -8.62 5.86 27.62
CA SER A 519 -8.68 6.99 28.56
C SER A 519 -9.93 6.87 29.45
N ASN A 520 -9.72 6.91 30.78
CA ASN A 520 -10.74 6.82 31.82
C ASN A 520 -12.07 7.50 31.44
N SER A 521 -13.17 6.80 31.68
CA SER A 521 -14.54 7.09 31.22
C SER A 521 -15.13 8.47 31.55
N ASN A 522 -14.44 9.33 32.31
CA ASN A 522 -14.95 10.63 32.79
C ASN A 522 -13.99 11.83 32.57
N ALA A 523 -12.93 11.70 31.76
CA ALA A 523 -11.97 12.81 31.60
C ALA A 523 -12.48 13.91 30.65
N ASN A 524 -12.62 15.13 31.17
CA ASN A 524 -12.78 16.33 30.33
C ASN A 524 -11.47 16.59 29.57
N ILE A 525 -11.56 16.69 28.25
CA ILE A 525 -10.39 16.96 27.39
C ILE A 525 -10.24 18.48 27.28
N MET A 526 -9.06 19.01 27.59
CA MET A 526 -8.77 20.43 27.48
C MET A 526 -7.56 20.68 26.56
N ILE A 527 -7.85 21.23 25.37
CA ILE A 527 -6.86 21.64 24.36
C ILE A 527 -6.70 23.15 24.49
N ASN A 528 -5.69 23.60 25.23
CA ASN A 528 -5.48 25.03 25.52
C ASN A 528 -4.37 25.62 24.65
N MET A 529 -4.71 26.15 23.47
CA MET A 529 -3.78 26.79 22.54
C MET A 529 -4.19 28.23 22.19
N PRO A 530 -4.33 29.14 23.18
CA PRO A 530 -4.98 30.44 23.03
C PRO A 530 -4.34 31.39 22.01
N PHE A 531 -3.06 31.19 21.66
CA PHE A 531 -2.34 32.06 20.72
C PHE A 531 -2.30 31.51 19.29
N THR A 532 -2.76 30.26 19.09
CA THR A 532 -2.70 29.56 17.81
C THR A 532 -3.99 29.76 17.01
N ARG A 533 -3.85 29.99 15.71
CA ARG A 533 -4.96 30.10 14.74
C ARG A 533 -5.19 28.77 14.05
N PHE A 534 -6.41 28.27 14.09
CA PHE A 534 -6.83 27.11 13.32
C PHE A 534 -7.66 27.55 12.11
N ASN A 535 -7.46 26.96 10.92
CA ASN A 535 -8.47 27.06 9.88
C ASN A 535 -9.56 26.01 10.12
N THR A 536 -9.17 24.73 10.17
CA THR A 536 -10.11 23.62 10.41
C THR A 536 -9.66 22.76 11.59
N ILE A 537 -10.60 22.44 12.48
CA ILE A 537 -10.43 21.46 13.56
C ILE A 537 -11.25 20.22 13.22
N HIS A 538 -10.61 19.05 13.24
CA HIS A 538 -11.21 17.74 13.01
C HIS A 538 -11.13 16.91 14.29
N LEU A 539 -12.29 16.49 14.77
CA LEU A 539 -12.44 15.69 15.99
C LEU A 539 -13.01 14.31 15.61
N LYS A 540 -12.32 13.23 15.99
CA LYS A 540 -12.76 11.86 15.72
C LYS A 540 -12.74 11.02 16.99
N TYR A 541 -13.90 10.51 17.41
CA TYR A 541 -14.08 9.75 18.64
C TYR A 541 -14.85 8.47 18.38
N LEU A 542 -14.11 7.39 18.10
CA LEU A 542 -14.66 6.11 17.63
C LEU A 542 -15.62 5.41 18.62
N HIS A 543 -15.72 5.86 19.87
CA HIS A 543 -16.46 5.19 20.95
C HIS A 543 -17.47 6.09 21.65
N LEU A 544 -17.76 7.29 21.12
CA LEU A 544 -18.70 8.22 21.72
C LEU A 544 -19.90 8.44 20.80
N ASP A 545 -21.08 8.05 21.28
CA ASP A 545 -22.35 8.26 20.58
C ASP A 545 -22.78 9.75 20.59
N SER A 546 -22.37 10.50 21.62
CA SER A 546 -22.62 11.93 21.81
C SER A 546 -21.50 12.58 22.63
N TYR A 547 -21.12 13.80 22.28
CA TYR A 547 -20.20 14.63 23.08
C TYR A 547 -20.43 16.13 22.87
N ILE A 548 -19.98 16.90 23.87
CA ILE A 548 -20.09 18.37 23.89
C ILE A 548 -18.73 18.99 23.57
N ILE A 549 -18.73 19.99 22.70
CA ILE A 549 -17.53 20.76 22.34
C ILE A 549 -17.73 22.21 22.78
N LYS A 550 -16.92 22.68 23.72
CA LYS A 550 -16.85 24.09 24.15
C LYS A 550 -15.62 24.73 23.52
N ILE A 551 -15.78 25.74 22.68
CA ILE A 551 -14.67 26.41 22.01
C ILE A 551 -14.58 27.86 22.47
N TRP A 552 -13.46 28.21 23.08
CA TRP A 552 -13.10 29.56 23.48
C TRP A 552 -12.28 30.24 22.40
N ILE A 553 -12.75 31.40 21.94
CA ILE A 553 -12.08 32.28 20.99
C ILE A 553 -12.03 33.68 21.57
N ASN A 554 -10.84 34.14 21.96
CA ASN A 554 -10.65 35.39 22.70
C ASN A 554 -11.49 35.43 24.00
N SER A 555 -12.60 36.17 24.00
CA SER A 555 -13.52 36.31 25.14
C SER A 555 -14.93 35.77 24.84
N ARG A 556 -15.09 34.99 23.77
CA ARG A 556 -16.35 34.36 23.40
C ARG A 556 -16.21 32.85 23.50
N HIS A 557 -17.28 32.17 23.91
CA HIS A 557 -17.34 30.72 23.81
C HIS A 557 -18.49 30.28 22.92
N PHE A 558 -18.29 29.15 22.26
CA PHE A 558 -19.27 28.47 21.42
C PHE A 558 -19.47 27.08 21.98
N LEU A 559 -20.72 26.69 22.20
CA LEU A 559 -21.06 25.36 22.71
C LEU A 559 -21.73 24.57 21.60
N PHE A 560 -21.19 23.40 21.29
CA PHE A 560 -21.74 22.47 20.32
C PHE A 560 -22.10 21.15 21.00
N LYS A 561 -23.15 20.50 20.50
CA LYS A 561 -23.43 19.09 20.75
C LYS A 561 -23.32 18.35 19.43
N THR A 562 -22.66 17.20 19.46
CA THR A 562 -22.55 16.33 18.30
C THR A 562 -22.97 14.92 18.66
N SER A 563 -23.84 14.34 17.85
CA SER A 563 -24.30 12.95 18.00
C SER A 563 -24.67 12.36 16.64
N ALA A 564 -24.79 11.03 16.57
CA ALA A 564 -25.28 10.35 15.36
C ALA A 564 -26.69 10.82 14.94
N LEU A 565 -27.53 11.17 15.93
CA LEU A 565 -28.91 11.61 15.72
C LEU A 565 -29.01 13.08 15.32
N ASP A 566 -28.33 13.95 16.07
CA ASP A 566 -28.48 15.40 15.95
C ASP A 566 -27.50 16.00 14.94
N ARG A 567 -26.51 15.23 14.47
CA ARG A 567 -25.33 15.74 13.76
C ARG A 567 -24.60 16.76 14.65
N LEU A 568 -23.84 17.69 14.05
CA LEU A 568 -23.18 18.78 14.78
C LEU A 568 -24.12 20.00 14.87
N VAL A 569 -24.54 20.36 16.07
CA VAL A 569 -25.48 21.46 16.34
C VAL A 569 -24.86 22.48 17.29
N LEU A 570 -24.98 23.77 16.96
CA LEU A 570 -24.62 24.88 17.85
C LEU A 570 -25.73 25.05 18.91
N LEU A 571 -25.35 24.95 20.19
CA LEU A 571 -26.24 25.12 21.34
C LEU A 571 -26.27 26.56 21.85
N SER A 572 -25.10 27.21 21.97
CA SER A 572 -25.01 28.59 22.47
C SER A 572 -23.76 29.33 21.95
N ASN A 573 -23.82 30.66 21.92
CA ASN A 573 -22.74 31.57 21.49
C ASN A 573 -22.56 32.76 22.44
N GLN A 574 -22.79 32.56 23.75
CA GLN A 574 -22.85 33.63 24.74
C GLN A 574 -21.48 34.08 25.29
N VAL A 575 -21.49 35.21 25.99
CA VAL A 575 -20.31 35.84 26.63
C VAL A 575 -20.21 35.49 28.12
N ASP A 576 -21.28 35.01 28.75
CA ASP A 576 -21.33 34.81 30.21
C ASP A 576 -21.06 33.35 30.64
N ASP A 577 -20.20 33.19 31.65
CA ASP A 577 -19.73 31.91 32.21
C ASP A 577 -20.79 31.13 33.03
N HIS A 578 -22.05 31.58 33.06
CA HIS A 578 -23.09 31.01 33.92
C HIS A 578 -23.78 29.75 33.39
N ASP A 579 -23.40 29.25 32.20
CA ASP A 579 -24.02 28.08 31.55
C ASP A 579 -23.33 26.73 31.86
N ASP A 580 -22.33 26.68 32.75
CA ASP A 580 -21.64 25.41 33.07
C ASP A 580 -22.54 24.36 33.75
N GLU A 581 -23.72 24.75 34.23
CA GLU A 581 -24.76 23.88 34.85
C GLU A 581 -25.82 23.32 33.89
N LEU A 582 -25.73 23.55 32.57
CA LEU A 582 -26.61 22.91 31.59
C LEU A 582 -26.34 21.39 31.54
N MET A 583 -27.00 20.69 32.47
CA MET A 583 -27.35 19.28 32.56
C MET A 583 -26.66 18.36 31.54
N LEU A 584 -25.43 17.94 31.86
CA LEU A 584 -24.89 16.70 31.33
C LEU A 584 -25.84 15.58 31.77
N SER A 585 -26.64 15.04 30.86
CA SER A 585 -27.25 13.72 31.07
C SER A 585 -26.08 12.76 31.30
N GLY A 586 -25.93 12.27 32.54
CA GLY A 586 -24.71 11.64 33.03
C GLY A 586 -24.10 10.63 32.05
N GLY A 587 -23.03 11.03 31.37
CA GLY A 587 -22.31 10.20 30.39
C GLY A 587 -21.69 10.97 29.20
N GLU A 588 -22.13 12.20 28.89
CA GLU A 588 -21.56 12.96 27.77
C GLU A 588 -20.14 13.48 28.08
N ARG A 589 -19.15 13.17 27.22
CA ARG A 589 -17.80 13.73 27.35
C ARG A 589 -17.78 15.20 26.90
N ARG A 590 -17.06 16.05 27.64
CA ARG A 590 -16.84 17.46 27.29
C ARG A 590 -15.42 17.68 26.78
N ILE A 591 -15.32 18.35 25.63
CA ILE A 591 -14.07 18.77 25.01
C ILE A 591 -14.03 20.28 25.04
N THR A 592 -13.04 20.85 25.70
CA THR A 592 -12.82 22.30 25.75
C THR A 592 -11.61 22.65 24.89
N ILE A 593 -11.80 23.49 23.90
CA ILE A 593 -10.75 23.97 22.99
C ILE A 593 -10.62 25.47 23.18
N CYS A 594 -9.44 25.95 23.56
CA CYS A 594 -9.15 27.37 23.61
C CYS A 594 -8.16 27.72 22.49
N CYS A 595 -8.52 28.68 21.65
CA CYS A 595 -7.70 29.07 20.50
C CYS A 595 -7.87 30.54 20.13
N ARG A 596 -6.98 31.07 19.29
CA ARG A 596 -7.04 32.47 18.85
C ARG A 596 -8.17 32.72 17.85
N THR A 597 -8.33 31.79 16.91
CA THR A 597 -9.37 31.78 15.88
C THR A 597 -9.58 30.36 15.36
N VAL A 598 -10.80 30.02 14.96
CA VAL A 598 -11.12 28.83 14.15
C VAL A 598 -12.16 29.20 13.09
N LYS A 599 -12.00 28.71 11.85
CA LYS A 599 -12.99 28.95 10.77
C LYS A 599 -13.99 27.82 10.62
N LYS A 600 -13.57 26.58 10.85
CA LYS A 600 -14.39 25.39 10.63
C LYS A 600 -14.10 24.33 11.68
N ILE A 601 -15.16 23.68 12.17
CA ILE A 601 -15.09 22.50 13.03
C ILE A 601 -15.74 21.34 12.31
N CYS A 602 -15.11 20.18 12.35
CA CYS A 602 -15.60 18.95 11.77
C CYS A 602 -15.57 17.84 12.82
N THR A 603 -16.63 17.06 12.87
CA THR A 603 -16.75 15.82 13.62
C THR A 603 -17.07 14.69 12.65
N GLU A 604 -17.13 13.44 13.12
CA GLU A 604 -17.64 12.33 12.30
C GLU A 604 -19.13 12.48 11.94
N TYR A 605 -19.87 13.33 12.67
CA TYR A 605 -21.31 13.52 12.50
C TYR A 605 -21.68 14.81 11.76
N GLY A 606 -20.73 15.70 11.46
CA GLY A 606 -21.03 16.94 10.72
C GLY A 606 -19.91 17.97 10.70
N ALA A 607 -20.19 19.13 10.12
CA ALA A 607 -19.26 20.26 10.11
C ALA A 607 -19.99 21.59 10.29
N TYR A 608 -19.32 22.55 10.92
CA TYR A 608 -19.84 23.89 11.22
C TYR A 608 -18.81 24.95 10.83
N TYR A 609 -19.27 26.05 10.22
CA TYR A 609 -18.46 27.21 9.85
C TYR A 609 -18.72 28.33 10.86
N MET A 610 -17.65 28.80 11.51
CA MET A 610 -17.69 29.76 12.62
C MET A 610 -17.92 31.20 12.19
#